data_AF-A0A8H8J953-F1
#
_entry.id   AF-A0A8H8J953-F1
#
_cell.length_a   1.000
_cell.length_b   1.000
_cell.length_c   1.000
_cell.angle_alpha   90.00
_cell.angle_beta   90.00
_cell.angle_gamma   90.00
#
_symmetry.space_group_name_H-M   'P 1'
#
loop_
_entity.id
_entity.type
_entity.pdbx_description
1 polymer ?
#
loop_
_entity_poly.entity_id
_entity_poly.type
_entity_poly.pdbx_seq_one_letter_code
_entity_poly.pdbx_strand_id
1 'polypeptide(L)'
;MDGSAFGGNNEVVGIKNFRISAEKDIEGLNIYIAQHLNTTGPLPPLSTNAPYILAVWSEIIAASLVHAVGKTFNLPKEKGRNKDAASVKVDVVADEGRRWIRVNTIKNSRLMAEIHELDGYESESSESSEQANGNIVTPSHENSILRMAKSLLAAAKHNKVPDTGETPRVTIRLTRLELDTSSSGEAIDPRITRTVQDLAAMGIDVQLGERPFPPRLSDASAPSSADVRPTLRVNLDLSLIIALVSDLSHAPLPLTEEDALERFRPLTRVWKAGILFRSSVISDAISDEETDTNEEAPNDNEDVVKDSYEHSRALALQLLSEMRHSLLDEMALHLKNDGARSQLEFWTTPEAQQRCAKIVEKIGGPGEKRRAQALFESDGETLFWQDSRFGINFIPGLVPLHIYPQNVPFQSILPAAKLTTSSEIFARRLFRTCRILLSPSERRTHQGKSLELVYATELAPSTEASSQLIDTDVPSPSVLAGSRPNTRLTAHTVRSMLWGASSSTTLTANRASVRAVLREMRVLAGVNTEVKAEPVAFDGRELEASKQPGNEVGDDGVAVLWIVEPRSLAEQMRSDVVSAGERAKK
;
A
#
# COMPACT_ATOMS: atom_id res chain seq x y z
N MET A 1 16.84 8.39 18.41
CA MET A 1 16.06 7.72 17.34
C MET A 1 14.58 7.68 17.76
N ASP A 2 14.05 8.78 18.26
CA ASP A 2 12.64 8.84 18.64
C ASP A 2 11.82 9.09 17.37
N GLY A 3 10.76 8.30 17.19
CA GLY A 3 10.05 8.07 15.94
C GLY A 3 9.23 9.24 15.38
N SER A 4 9.68 10.49 15.57
CA SER A 4 9.02 11.67 14.98
C SER A 4 9.43 11.92 13.53
N ALA A 5 10.64 11.50 13.11
CA ALA A 5 11.11 11.68 11.73
C ALA A 5 10.51 10.67 10.74
N PHE A 6 9.99 9.55 11.23
CA PHE A 6 9.34 8.52 10.43
C PHE A 6 8.01 8.21 11.13
N GLY A 7 6.90 8.77 10.64
CA GLY A 7 5.57 8.53 11.18
C GLY A 7 5.37 7.05 11.53
N GLY A 8 5.08 6.74 12.79
CA GLY A 8 4.67 5.42 13.27
C GLY A 8 5.36 4.18 12.67
N ASN A 9 6.60 3.89 13.09
CA ASN A 9 7.26 2.57 13.17
C ASN A 9 7.06 1.50 12.03
N ASN A 10 8.21 1.10 11.44
CA ASN A 10 8.47 -0.13 10.65
C ASN A 10 8.11 -0.17 9.15
N GLU A 11 7.78 0.92 8.48
CA GLU A 11 7.52 0.88 7.03
C GLU A 11 8.78 0.63 6.18
N VAL A 12 9.93 1.11 6.64
CA VAL A 12 11.20 0.99 5.92
C VAL A 12 11.85 -0.38 6.17
N VAL A 13 12.04 -1.16 5.11
CA VAL A 13 12.66 -2.49 5.21
C VAL A 13 14.05 -2.39 5.85
N GLY A 14 14.31 -3.20 6.87
CA GLY A 14 15.62 -3.28 7.54
C GLY A 14 15.89 -2.22 8.62
N ILE A 15 15.01 -1.21 8.79
CA ILE A 15 15.19 -0.17 9.82
C ILE A 15 15.17 -0.76 11.24
N LYS A 16 14.34 -1.78 11.48
CA LYS A 16 14.29 -2.50 12.77
C LYS A 16 15.63 -3.16 13.09
N ASN A 17 16.24 -3.84 12.12
CA ASN A 17 17.53 -4.49 12.32
C ASN A 17 18.65 -3.48 12.55
N PHE A 18 18.60 -2.35 11.85
CA PHE A 18 19.51 -1.23 12.07
C PHE A 18 19.39 -0.67 13.49
N ARG A 19 18.16 -0.45 13.97
CA ARG A 19 17.87 0.00 15.35
C ARG A 19 18.43 -0.98 16.39
N ILE A 20 18.17 -2.28 16.24
CA ILE A 20 18.71 -3.31 17.14
C ILE A 20 20.25 -3.27 17.14
N SER A 21 20.87 -3.07 15.98
CA SER A 21 22.34 -2.94 15.90
C SER A 21 22.86 -1.71 16.64
N ALA A 22 22.15 -0.60 16.59
CA ALA A 22 22.50 0.62 17.33
C ALA A 22 22.32 0.45 18.84
N GLU A 23 21.20 -0.16 19.27
CA GLU A 23 20.93 -0.45 20.68
C GLU A 23 22.02 -1.35 21.29
N LYS A 24 22.47 -2.38 20.56
CA LYS A 24 23.58 -3.25 20.99
C LYS A 24 24.91 -2.49 21.14
N ASP A 25 25.21 -1.56 20.23
CA ASP A 25 26.45 -0.77 20.32
C ASP A 25 26.39 0.19 21.51
N ILE A 26 25.23 0.83 21.75
CA ILE A 26 24.98 1.68 22.93
C ILE A 26 25.16 0.88 24.22
N GLU A 27 24.58 -0.32 24.31
CA GLU A 27 24.74 -1.21 25.45
C GLU A 27 26.22 -1.56 25.69
N GLY A 28 26.94 -1.94 24.63
CA GLY A 28 28.37 -2.23 24.69
C GLY A 28 29.20 -1.03 25.18
N LEU A 29 28.90 0.19 24.70
CA LEU A 29 29.53 1.42 25.15
C LEU A 29 29.24 1.70 26.63
N ASN A 30 27.99 1.53 27.07
CA ASN A 30 27.62 1.73 28.47
C ASN A 30 28.33 0.74 29.40
N ILE A 31 28.44 -0.53 29.00
CA ILE A 31 29.19 -1.55 29.74
C ILE A 31 30.67 -1.16 29.80
N TYR A 32 31.28 -0.77 28.68
CA TYR A 32 32.67 -0.35 28.64
C TYR A 32 32.92 0.86 29.55
N ILE A 33 32.06 1.89 29.50
CA ILE A 33 32.14 3.05 30.38
C ILE A 33 32.06 2.59 31.83
N ALA A 34 31.02 1.84 32.21
CA ALA A 34 30.82 1.38 33.58
C ALA A 34 32.01 0.59 34.13
N GLN A 35 32.64 -0.27 33.31
CA GLN A 35 33.82 -1.05 33.68
C GLN A 35 35.08 -0.19 33.92
N HIS A 36 35.17 0.96 33.26
CA HIS A 36 36.38 1.78 33.23
C HIS A 36 36.22 3.17 33.87
N LEU A 37 35.06 3.48 34.46
CA LEU A 37 34.77 4.77 35.10
C LEU A 37 35.83 5.20 36.13
N ASN A 38 36.42 4.24 36.84
CA ASN A 38 37.38 4.48 37.91
C ASN A 38 38.82 4.09 37.55
N THR A 39 39.10 3.80 36.26
CA THR A 39 40.44 3.42 35.82
C THR A 39 41.31 4.66 35.66
N THR A 40 42.42 4.71 36.39
CA THR A 40 43.39 5.83 36.35
C THR A 40 44.53 5.63 35.34
N GLY A 41 44.55 4.50 34.63
CA GLY A 41 45.54 4.15 33.61
C GLY A 41 45.01 4.24 32.16
N PRO A 42 45.87 3.95 31.16
CA PRO A 42 45.46 3.94 29.76
C PRO A 42 44.37 2.89 29.54
N LEU A 43 43.27 3.33 28.93
CA LEU A 43 42.12 2.46 28.67
C LEU A 43 42.42 1.47 27.54
N PRO A 44 41.85 0.25 27.60
CA PRO A 44 41.96 -0.71 26.51
C PRO A 44 41.27 -0.17 25.24
N PRO A 45 41.65 -0.62 24.03
CA PRO A 45 41.06 -0.14 22.80
C PRO A 45 39.55 -0.39 22.77
N LEU A 46 38.79 0.66 22.44
CA LEU A 46 37.33 0.60 22.33
C LEU A 46 36.91 -0.09 21.04
N SER A 47 36.22 -1.21 21.16
CA SER A 47 35.57 -1.88 20.03
C SER A 47 34.14 -1.34 19.87
N THR A 48 33.92 -0.46 18.91
CA THR A 48 32.60 0.14 18.62
C THR A 48 32.37 0.29 17.12
N ASN A 49 31.12 0.09 16.71
CA ASN A 49 30.63 0.39 15.36
C ASN A 49 29.95 1.76 15.25
N ALA A 50 29.90 2.55 16.34
CA ALA A 50 29.23 3.85 16.39
C ALA A 50 29.57 4.77 15.20
N PRO A 51 30.84 4.91 14.75
CA PRO A 51 31.13 5.77 13.59
C PRO A 51 30.40 5.34 12.32
N TYR A 52 30.28 4.03 12.06
CA TYR A 52 29.53 3.51 10.91
C TYR A 52 28.03 3.72 11.09
N ILE A 53 27.50 3.46 12.29
CA ILE A 53 26.07 3.61 12.59
C ILE A 53 25.63 5.07 12.44
N LEU A 54 26.40 6.02 12.98
CA LEU A 54 26.13 7.46 12.86
C LEU A 54 26.19 7.93 11.40
N ALA A 55 27.16 7.44 10.63
CA ALA A 55 27.26 7.76 9.21
C ALA A 55 26.07 7.25 8.40
N VAL A 56 25.65 6.00 8.62
CA VAL A 56 24.45 5.45 7.98
C VAL A 56 23.21 6.22 8.39
N TRP A 57 23.07 6.56 9.68
CA TRP A 57 21.95 7.37 10.15
C TRP A 57 21.90 8.75 9.50
N SER A 58 23.07 9.39 9.30
CA SER A 58 23.15 10.68 8.62
C SER A 58 22.69 10.60 7.16
N GLU A 59 22.98 9.50 6.46
CA GLU A 59 22.44 9.26 5.11
C GLU A 59 20.95 8.95 5.11
N ILE A 60 20.45 8.24 6.13
CA ILE A 60 19.02 7.98 6.30
C ILE A 60 18.24 9.29 6.45
N ILE A 61 18.72 10.21 7.29
CA ILE A 61 18.07 11.51 7.51
C ILE A 61 18.19 12.44 6.30
N ALA A 62 19.30 12.37 5.57
CA ALA A 62 19.52 13.22 4.40
C ALA A 62 18.83 12.72 3.11
N ALA A 63 18.23 11.53 3.12
CA ALA A 63 17.55 10.97 1.97
C ALA A 63 16.09 11.45 1.88
N SER A 64 15.62 11.78 0.68
CA SER A 64 14.26 12.26 0.42
C SER A 64 13.17 11.21 0.64
N LEU A 65 13.46 9.94 0.32
CA LEU A 65 12.54 8.82 0.56
C LEU A 65 13.34 7.53 0.73
N VAL A 66 13.44 7.03 1.97
CA VAL A 66 14.17 5.80 2.27
C VAL A 66 13.30 4.58 1.98
N HIS A 67 13.73 3.76 1.04
CA HIS A 67 13.05 2.53 0.63
C HIS A 67 13.50 1.32 1.47
N ALA A 68 14.81 1.21 1.75
CA ALA A 68 15.35 0.14 2.59
C ALA A 68 16.68 0.54 3.24
N VAL A 69 16.99 -0.08 4.37
CA VAL A 69 18.25 0.08 5.12
C VAL A 69 18.94 -1.27 5.25
N GLY A 70 20.22 -1.35 4.90
CA GLY A 70 21.03 -2.56 5.01
C GLY A 70 20.61 -3.70 4.08
N LYS A 71 20.05 -3.40 2.90
CA LYS A 71 19.56 -4.40 1.94
C LYS A 71 20.72 -5.06 1.20
N THR A 72 20.66 -6.38 1.04
CA THR A 72 21.63 -7.16 0.28
C THR A 72 21.08 -7.51 -1.10
N PHE A 73 21.88 -7.32 -2.14
CA PHE A 73 21.54 -7.59 -3.53
C PHE A 73 22.42 -8.69 -4.10
N ASN A 74 21.83 -9.59 -4.88
CA ASN A 74 22.56 -10.70 -5.49
C ASN A 74 23.34 -10.22 -6.72
N LEU A 75 24.55 -10.74 -6.88
CA LEU A 75 25.36 -10.60 -8.09
C LEU A 75 24.94 -11.65 -9.12
N PRO A 76 25.18 -11.38 -10.41
CA PRO A 76 24.95 -12.38 -11.46
C PRO A 76 25.78 -13.64 -11.16
N LYS A 77 25.16 -14.81 -11.31
CA LYS A 77 25.86 -16.10 -11.14
C LYS A 77 26.92 -16.25 -12.23
N GLU A 78 28.17 -16.45 -11.84
CA GLU A 78 29.22 -16.88 -12.77
C GLU A 78 28.96 -18.32 -13.22
N LYS A 79 28.95 -18.57 -14.54
CA LYS A 79 28.78 -19.92 -15.09
C LYS A 79 29.98 -20.80 -14.67
N GLY A 80 29.73 -21.85 -13.89
CA GLY A 80 30.73 -22.89 -13.59
C GLY A 80 31.11 -23.08 -12.12
N ARG A 81 30.63 -22.24 -11.20
CA ARG A 81 30.84 -22.44 -9.74
C ARG A 81 29.52 -22.76 -9.04
N ASN A 82 29.44 -23.94 -8.42
CA ASN A 82 28.31 -24.42 -7.61
C ASN A 82 28.22 -23.71 -6.23
N LYS A 83 28.75 -22.49 -6.10
CA LYS A 83 28.79 -21.74 -4.85
C LYS A 83 27.61 -20.76 -4.80
N ASP A 84 27.11 -20.46 -3.60
CA ASP A 84 26.05 -19.47 -3.39
C ASP A 84 26.33 -18.18 -4.17
N ALA A 85 25.30 -17.61 -4.79
CA ALA A 85 25.45 -16.38 -5.55
C ALA A 85 26.07 -15.31 -4.65
N ALA A 86 27.20 -14.75 -5.09
CA ALA A 86 27.84 -13.65 -4.37
C ALA A 86 26.82 -12.51 -4.19
N SER A 87 26.92 -11.76 -3.10
CA SER A 87 25.98 -10.68 -2.82
C SER A 87 26.69 -9.44 -2.30
N VAL A 88 26.07 -8.28 -2.49
CA VAL A 88 26.59 -6.98 -2.04
C VAL A 88 25.57 -6.29 -1.15
N LYS A 89 26.04 -5.76 -0.01
CA LYS A 89 25.22 -4.99 0.92
C LYS A 89 25.20 -3.52 0.50
N VAL A 90 24.01 -2.92 0.50
CA VAL A 90 23.76 -1.48 0.35
C VAL A 90 23.21 -0.97 1.67
N ASP A 91 23.77 0.11 2.20
CA ASP A 91 23.39 0.59 3.54
C ASP A 91 22.10 1.40 3.50
N VAL A 92 21.90 2.23 2.48
CA VAL A 92 20.66 2.98 2.29
C VAL A 92 20.24 2.86 0.83
N VAL A 93 19.02 2.40 0.63
CA VAL A 93 18.33 2.39 -0.66
C VAL A 93 17.29 3.49 -0.59
N ALA A 94 17.44 4.52 -1.43
CA ALA A 94 16.60 5.71 -1.43
C ALA A 94 16.03 5.96 -2.82
N ASP A 95 15.13 6.94 -2.92
CA ASP A 95 14.53 7.38 -4.19
C ASP A 95 13.89 6.21 -4.94
N GLU A 96 13.07 5.46 -4.21
CA GLU A 96 12.41 4.23 -4.68
C GLU A 96 13.34 3.15 -5.26
N GLY A 97 14.60 3.11 -4.81
CA GLY A 97 15.57 2.16 -5.31
C GLY A 97 16.42 2.66 -6.47
N ARG A 98 16.18 3.87 -6.99
CA ARG A 98 17.03 4.52 -7.99
C ARG A 98 18.35 4.99 -7.42
N ARG A 99 18.45 5.18 -6.10
CA ARG A 99 19.70 5.59 -5.44
C ARG A 99 20.15 4.58 -4.41
N TRP A 100 21.39 4.11 -4.55
CA TRP A 100 22.03 3.18 -3.62
C TRP A 100 23.20 3.88 -2.96
N ILE A 101 23.25 3.86 -1.63
CA ILE A 101 24.29 4.50 -0.84
C ILE A 101 25.01 3.42 -0.02
N ARG A 102 26.33 3.33 -0.21
CA ARG A 102 27.23 2.49 0.58
C ARG A 102 28.12 3.39 1.43
N VAL A 103 28.11 3.17 2.74
CA VAL A 103 28.97 3.83 3.71
C VAL A 103 30.19 2.94 3.98
N ASN A 104 31.38 3.54 3.91
CA ASN A 104 32.64 2.91 4.27
C ASN A 104 33.47 3.85 5.14
N THR A 105 34.00 3.32 6.25
CA THR A 105 34.74 4.06 7.28
C THR A 105 36.26 3.88 7.17
N ILE A 106 36.76 3.44 6.00
CA ILE A 106 38.20 3.26 5.75
C ILE A 106 38.98 4.57 5.94
N LYS A 107 40.16 4.47 6.56
CA LYS A 107 41.10 5.58 6.75
C LYS A 107 42.22 5.54 5.71
N ASN A 108 42.92 6.67 5.53
CA ASN A 108 44.11 6.76 4.69
C ASN A 108 45.14 5.67 5.04
N SER A 109 45.50 5.51 6.32
CA SER A 109 46.49 4.51 6.76
C SER A 109 46.10 3.07 6.43
N ARG A 110 44.80 2.74 6.49
CA ARG A 110 44.32 1.40 6.15
C ARG A 110 44.35 1.15 4.65
N LEU A 111 43.94 2.14 3.84
CA LEU A 111 44.03 2.06 2.39
C LEU A 111 45.48 1.97 1.92
N MET A 112 46.39 2.70 2.57
CA MET A 112 47.82 2.63 2.30
C MET A 112 48.39 1.25 2.60
N ALA A 113 48.00 0.62 3.71
CA ALA A 113 48.41 -0.75 4.01
C ALA A 113 47.96 -1.74 2.91
N GLU A 114 46.73 -1.58 2.40
CA GLU A 114 46.24 -2.40 1.27
C GLU A 114 47.05 -2.14 0.00
N ILE A 115 47.39 -0.89 -0.30
CA ILE A 115 48.20 -0.54 -1.48
C ILE A 115 49.60 -1.15 -1.36
N HIS A 116 50.24 -1.05 -0.19
CA HIS A 116 51.58 -1.60 0.03
C HIS A 116 51.59 -3.13 -0.05
N GLU A 117 50.52 -3.77 0.44
CA GLU A 117 50.32 -5.20 0.29
C GLU A 117 50.25 -5.60 -1.19
N LEU A 118 49.54 -4.83 -2.03
CA LEU A 118 49.48 -5.05 -3.48
C LEU A 118 50.83 -4.85 -4.18
N ASP A 119 51.58 -3.80 -3.83
CA ASP A 119 52.91 -3.54 -4.41
C ASP A 119 53.93 -4.65 -4.08
N GLY A 120 53.83 -5.22 -2.87
CA GLY A 120 54.67 -6.34 -2.43
C GLY A 120 54.45 -7.58 -3.31
N TYR A 121 53.20 -7.85 -3.70
CA TYR A 121 52.88 -8.96 -4.59
C TYR A 121 53.32 -8.73 -6.04
N GLU A 122 53.34 -7.48 -6.52
CA GLU A 122 53.84 -7.18 -7.88
C GLU A 122 55.37 -7.31 -7.99
N SER A 123 56.10 -7.05 -6.90
CA SER A 123 57.56 -7.12 -6.87
C SER A 123 58.10 -8.56 -6.85
N GLU A 124 57.34 -9.52 -6.32
CA GLU A 124 57.74 -10.94 -6.24
C GLU A 124 57.39 -11.75 -7.51
N SER A 125 56.56 -11.21 -8.42
CA SER A 125 56.11 -11.92 -9.63
C SER A 125 57.11 -11.87 -10.81
N SER A 126 58.37 -11.49 -10.56
CA SER A 126 59.40 -11.36 -11.60
C SER A 126 60.34 -12.55 -11.72
N GLU A 127 60.23 -13.60 -10.90
CA GLU A 127 61.09 -14.77 -11.01
C GLU A 127 60.37 -16.13 -10.87
N SER A 128 60.52 -16.93 -11.92
CA SER A 128 60.34 -18.39 -12.03
C SER A 128 58.93 -18.96 -12.16
N SER A 129 58.72 -19.58 -13.32
CA SER A 129 57.74 -20.62 -13.64
C SER A 129 57.93 -21.87 -12.77
N GLU A 130 56.84 -22.44 -12.24
CA GLU A 130 56.38 -23.83 -12.47
C GLU A 130 55.21 -24.21 -11.54
N GLN A 131 54.46 -25.22 -11.98
CA GLN A 131 53.16 -25.63 -11.47
C GLN A 131 53.13 -26.02 -9.98
N ALA A 132 52.13 -25.51 -9.26
CA ALA A 132 51.59 -26.20 -8.09
C ALA A 132 50.05 -26.08 -8.07
N ASN A 133 49.39 -27.23 -8.24
CA ASN A 133 47.97 -27.43 -7.95
C ASN A 133 47.70 -27.10 -6.48
N GLY A 134 47.25 -25.88 -6.23
CA GLY A 134 46.72 -25.40 -4.97
C GLY A 134 45.76 -24.27 -5.29
N ASN A 135 44.66 -24.18 -4.54
CA ASN A 135 43.57 -23.21 -4.73
C ASN A 135 44.04 -21.79 -4.33
N ILE A 136 45.08 -21.29 -4.99
CA ILE A 136 45.67 -19.97 -4.78
C ILE A 136 44.65 -18.97 -5.32
N VAL A 137 44.03 -18.26 -4.38
CA VAL A 137 43.29 -17.04 -4.68
C VAL A 137 44.26 -16.12 -5.39
N THR A 138 44.12 -15.98 -6.71
CA THR A 138 44.90 -15.01 -7.48
C THR A 138 44.76 -13.64 -6.80
N PRO A 139 45.86 -13.01 -6.34
CA PRO A 139 45.80 -11.71 -5.70
C PRO A 139 45.16 -10.73 -6.67
N SER A 140 44.07 -10.09 -6.23
CA SER A 140 43.39 -9.06 -7.02
C SER A 140 44.31 -7.84 -7.02
N HIS A 141 44.71 -7.32 -8.19
CA HIS A 141 45.50 -6.08 -8.33
C HIS A 141 44.76 -4.80 -7.90
N GLU A 142 43.71 -4.92 -7.09
CA GLU A 142 42.76 -3.86 -6.78
C GLU A 142 42.48 -3.83 -5.29
N ASN A 143 42.51 -2.62 -4.73
CA ASN A 143 42.18 -2.40 -3.33
C ASN A 143 40.70 -2.71 -3.03
N SER A 144 40.39 -2.84 -1.74
CA SER A 144 39.07 -3.28 -1.29
C SER A 144 37.92 -2.35 -1.73
N ILE A 145 38.18 -1.03 -1.84
CA ILE A 145 37.17 -0.04 -2.23
C ILE A 145 36.80 -0.19 -3.71
N LEU A 146 37.80 -0.35 -4.58
CA LEU A 146 37.58 -0.57 -6.02
C LEU A 146 36.81 -1.88 -6.28
N ARG A 147 37.17 -2.96 -5.58
CA ARG A 147 36.45 -4.23 -5.66
C ARG A 147 34.99 -4.11 -5.20
N MET A 148 34.75 -3.38 -4.11
CA MET A 148 33.41 -3.09 -3.60
C MET A 148 32.59 -2.27 -4.62
N ALA A 149 33.19 -1.24 -5.21
CA ALA A 149 32.60 -0.42 -6.25
C ALA A 149 32.16 -1.24 -7.47
N LYS A 150 33.04 -2.09 -8.00
CA LYS A 150 32.70 -2.98 -9.12
C LYS A 150 31.57 -3.93 -8.80
N SER A 151 31.58 -4.50 -7.59
CA SER A 151 30.50 -5.37 -7.11
C SER A 151 29.17 -4.61 -7.01
N LEU A 152 29.17 -3.39 -6.48
CA LEU A 152 27.97 -2.54 -6.42
C LEU A 152 27.44 -2.22 -7.81
N LEU A 153 28.29 -1.84 -8.75
CA LEU A 153 27.89 -1.54 -10.13
C LEU A 153 27.37 -2.78 -10.87
N ALA A 154 28.00 -3.94 -10.68
CA ALA A 154 27.53 -5.21 -11.25
C ALA A 154 26.15 -5.59 -10.68
N ALA A 155 25.97 -5.45 -9.36
CA ALA A 155 24.70 -5.70 -8.72
C ALA A 155 23.62 -4.70 -9.15
N ALA A 156 23.93 -3.40 -9.28
CA ALA A 156 23.00 -2.38 -9.75
C ALA A 156 22.55 -2.64 -11.20
N LYS A 157 23.47 -3.08 -12.07
CA LYS A 157 23.14 -3.48 -13.45
C LYS A 157 22.22 -4.71 -13.50
N HIS A 158 22.41 -5.66 -12.59
CA HIS A 158 21.61 -6.88 -12.51
C HIS A 158 20.24 -6.66 -11.85
N ASN A 159 20.19 -5.82 -10.82
CA ASN A 159 18.99 -5.52 -10.02
C ASN A 159 18.47 -4.13 -10.40
N LYS A 160 17.94 -4.03 -11.62
CA LYS A 160 17.32 -2.80 -12.13
C LYS A 160 16.13 -2.39 -11.27
N VAL A 161 15.86 -1.09 -11.22
CA VAL A 161 14.70 -0.53 -10.52
C VAL A 161 13.43 -1.11 -11.14
N PRO A 162 12.52 -1.69 -10.34
CA PRO A 162 11.24 -2.18 -10.82
C PRO A 162 10.49 -1.09 -11.59
N ASP A 163 9.75 -1.49 -12.63
CA ASP A 163 8.89 -0.64 -13.47
C ASP A 163 9.60 0.32 -14.43
N THR A 164 10.78 0.84 -14.09
CA THR A 164 11.54 1.75 -14.95
C THR A 164 12.61 1.03 -15.76
N GLY A 165 13.12 -0.11 -15.26
CA GLY A 165 14.24 -0.83 -15.87
C GLY A 165 15.55 -0.04 -15.84
N GLU A 166 15.59 1.05 -15.07
CA GLU A 166 16.76 1.89 -14.87
C GLU A 166 17.77 1.19 -13.97
N THR A 167 19.05 1.48 -14.19
CA THR A 167 20.12 1.05 -13.30
C THR A 167 20.25 2.08 -12.16
N PRO A 168 20.22 1.65 -10.89
CA PRO A 168 20.39 2.55 -9.75
C PRO A 168 21.71 3.34 -9.81
N ARG A 169 21.66 4.62 -9.47
CA ARG A 169 22.84 5.44 -9.22
C ARG A 169 23.49 5.01 -7.90
N VAL A 170 24.77 4.68 -7.96
CA VAL A 170 25.56 4.25 -6.80
C VAL A 170 26.34 5.42 -6.25
N THR A 171 26.18 5.67 -4.95
CA THR A 171 26.96 6.61 -4.15
C THR A 171 27.81 5.82 -3.15
N ILE A 172 29.10 6.14 -3.05
CA ILE A 172 29.98 5.63 -1.99
C ILE A 172 30.40 6.80 -1.10
N ARG A 173 30.03 6.71 0.18
CA ARG A 173 30.45 7.64 1.23
C ARG A 173 31.69 7.08 1.93
N LEU A 174 32.82 7.78 1.81
CA LEU A 174 34.09 7.44 2.47
C LEU A 174 34.29 8.40 3.64
N THR A 175 33.79 8.04 4.83
CA THR A 175 33.64 9.02 5.92
C THR A 175 34.94 9.44 6.59
N ARG A 176 35.98 8.61 6.50
CA ARG A 176 37.27 8.81 7.17
C ARG A 176 38.45 8.86 6.19
N LEU A 177 38.16 8.98 4.89
CA LEU A 177 39.18 9.17 3.88
C LEU A 177 39.34 10.67 3.61
N GLU A 178 40.55 11.16 3.76
CA GLU A 178 40.90 12.57 3.64
C GLU A 178 41.79 12.78 2.41
N LEU A 179 41.46 13.79 1.60
CA LEU A 179 42.26 14.22 0.44
C LEU A 179 42.89 15.61 0.64
N ASP A 180 42.58 16.28 1.75
CA ASP A 180 43.10 17.61 2.03
C ASP A 180 44.31 17.52 2.96
N THR A 181 45.42 18.13 2.55
CA THR A 181 46.66 18.18 3.34
C THR A 181 46.54 19.09 4.57
N SER A 182 45.50 19.92 4.65
CA SER A 182 45.31 20.87 5.74
C SER A 182 44.90 20.25 7.09
N SER A 183 44.36 19.03 7.10
CA SER A 183 43.88 18.35 8.32
C SER A 183 44.93 17.52 9.04
N SER A 184 45.86 16.89 8.32
CA SER A 184 46.81 15.91 8.89
C SER A 184 48.26 16.39 8.98
N GLY A 185 48.63 17.47 8.28
CA GLY A 185 50.01 17.97 8.23
C GLY A 185 51.01 17.05 7.50
N GLU A 186 50.57 15.87 7.04
CA GLU A 186 51.35 14.90 6.28
C GLU A 186 50.97 14.93 4.79
N ALA A 187 51.96 14.74 3.93
CA ALA A 187 51.72 14.65 2.48
C ALA A 187 50.88 13.41 2.17
N ILE A 188 49.74 13.61 1.52
CA ILE A 188 48.84 12.52 1.13
C ILE A 188 49.46 11.78 -0.05
N ASP A 189 49.55 10.44 0.06
CA ASP A 189 50.06 9.62 -1.03
C ASP A 189 49.16 9.75 -2.28
N PRO A 190 49.73 10.06 -3.46
CA PRO A 190 48.96 10.29 -4.68
C PRO A 190 48.10 9.09 -5.11
N ARG A 191 48.42 7.87 -4.66
CA ARG A 191 47.67 6.64 -4.97
C ARG A 191 46.30 6.60 -4.27
N ILE A 192 46.16 7.27 -3.13
CA ILE A 192 44.84 7.47 -2.47
C ILE A 192 43.97 8.35 -3.37
N THR A 193 44.49 9.48 -3.82
CA THR A 193 43.78 10.39 -4.73
C THR A 193 43.42 9.68 -6.03
N ARG A 194 44.34 8.89 -6.59
CA ARG A 194 44.07 8.07 -7.78
C ARG A 194 42.93 7.08 -7.56
N THR A 195 42.89 6.40 -6.41
CA THR A 195 41.79 5.47 -6.09
C THR A 195 40.42 6.18 -6.11
N VAL A 196 40.35 7.40 -5.57
CA VAL A 196 39.11 8.21 -5.59
C VAL A 196 38.74 8.65 -7.01
N GLN A 197 39.73 9.02 -7.82
CA GLN A 197 39.51 9.37 -9.24
C GLN A 197 39.04 8.15 -10.05
N ASP A 198 39.62 6.98 -9.82
CA ASP A 198 39.22 5.73 -10.49
C ASP A 198 37.77 5.36 -10.13
N LEU A 199 37.35 5.56 -8.88
CA LEU A 199 35.94 5.41 -8.46
C LEU A 199 35.01 6.36 -9.22
N ALA A 200 35.37 7.65 -9.30
CA ALA A 200 34.59 8.64 -10.03
C ALA A 200 34.52 8.32 -11.54
N ALA A 201 35.63 7.87 -12.13
CA ALA A 201 35.71 7.47 -13.54
C ALA A 201 34.82 6.26 -13.87
N MET A 202 34.55 5.37 -12.91
CA MET A 202 33.57 4.29 -13.05
C MET A 202 32.11 4.77 -13.03
N GLY A 203 31.86 6.07 -12.82
CA GLY A 203 30.52 6.65 -12.72
C GLY A 203 29.90 6.55 -11.33
N ILE A 204 30.71 6.32 -10.28
CA ILE A 204 30.25 6.32 -8.89
C ILE A 204 30.28 7.75 -8.35
N ASP A 205 29.21 8.11 -7.66
CA ASP A 205 29.14 9.33 -6.89
C ASP A 205 29.95 9.17 -5.58
N VAL A 206 31.20 9.62 -5.58
CA VAL A 206 32.07 9.50 -4.40
C VAL A 206 31.90 10.73 -3.51
N GLN A 207 31.61 10.51 -2.24
CA GLN A 207 31.50 11.59 -1.27
C GLN A 207 32.42 11.33 -0.07
N LEU A 208 33.28 12.30 0.25
CA LEU A 208 34.26 12.18 1.31
C LEU A 208 33.76 12.83 2.61
N GLY A 209 34.34 12.41 3.72
CA GLY A 209 34.05 12.97 5.05
C GLY A 209 32.68 12.57 5.60
N GLU A 210 32.45 12.95 6.85
CA GLU A 210 31.13 12.81 7.47
C GLU A 210 30.21 13.94 7.01
N ARG A 211 28.90 13.66 6.94
CA ARG A 211 27.93 14.74 6.82
C ARG A 211 27.93 15.56 8.11
N PRO A 212 27.78 16.88 8.04
CA PRO A 212 27.51 17.69 9.23
C PRO A 212 26.32 17.08 10.00
N PHE A 213 26.39 17.02 11.32
CA PHE A 213 25.28 16.58 12.16
C PHE A 213 24.74 17.77 12.99
N PRO A 214 23.41 18.03 12.99
CA PRO A 214 22.42 17.40 12.12
C PRO A 214 22.73 17.71 10.65
N PRO A 215 22.41 16.80 9.71
CA PRO A 215 22.51 17.15 8.30
C PRO A 215 21.72 18.44 8.13
N ARG A 216 22.35 19.46 7.52
CA ARG A 216 21.55 20.48 6.86
C ARG A 216 20.67 19.66 5.94
N LEU A 217 19.40 19.50 6.31
CA LEU A 217 18.39 19.11 5.37
C LEU A 217 18.65 20.11 4.26
N SER A 218 19.28 19.64 3.18
CA SER A 218 19.18 20.39 1.95
C SER A 218 17.69 20.59 1.85
N ASP A 219 17.24 21.80 1.59
CA ASP A 219 15.86 22.03 1.19
C ASP A 219 15.67 21.25 -0.13
N ALA A 220 15.67 19.90 -0.07
CA ALA A 220 14.77 19.08 -0.81
C ALA A 220 13.48 19.74 -0.43
N SER A 221 13.01 20.63 -1.31
CA SER A 221 11.70 21.22 -1.22
C SER A 221 10.82 20.08 -0.78
N ALA A 222 10.43 20.09 0.50
CA ALA A 222 9.38 19.19 0.92
C ALA A 222 8.30 19.48 -0.13
N PRO A 223 7.80 18.48 -0.89
CA PRO A 223 6.57 18.72 -1.62
C PRO A 223 5.65 19.32 -0.56
N SER A 224 5.12 20.53 -0.79
CA SER A 224 4.37 21.24 0.25
C SER A 224 3.11 20.43 0.58
N SER A 225 2.06 20.96 1.19
CA SER A 225 0.75 20.28 1.29
C SER A 225 -0.26 20.79 0.24
N ALA A 226 -0.72 19.92 -0.68
CA ALA A 226 -1.55 20.25 -1.83
C ALA A 226 -2.73 19.38 -1.56
N ASP A 227 -3.83 20.05 -1.34
CA ASP A 227 -5.13 19.44 -1.29
C ASP A 227 -5.24 18.48 -2.47
N VAL A 228 -5.14 17.19 -2.16
CA VAL A 228 -5.17 16.15 -3.18
C VAL A 228 -6.58 16.21 -3.77
N ARG A 229 -6.68 16.56 -5.04
CA ARG A 229 -7.95 16.69 -5.72
C ARG A 229 -8.26 15.43 -6.53
N PRO A 230 -9.53 15.02 -6.63
CA PRO A 230 -9.92 14.05 -7.63
C PRO A 230 -9.77 14.65 -9.04
N THR A 231 -9.67 13.76 -10.03
CA THR A 231 -9.78 14.11 -11.46
C THR A 231 -11.20 14.55 -11.80
N LEU A 232 -11.35 15.22 -12.94
CA LEU A 232 -12.67 15.56 -13.51
C LEU A 232 -13.48 14.35 -13.98
N ARG A 233 -12.85 13.18 -14.04
CA ARG A 233 -13.52 11.91 -14.35
C ARG A 233 -13.44 10.99 -13.15
N VAL A 234 -14.54 10.81 -12.43
CA VAL A 234 -14.58 9.94 -11.25
C VAL A 234 -15.16 8.59 -11.62
N ASN A 235 -14.39 7.52 -11.39
CA ASN A 235 -14.86 6.15 -11.57
C ASN A 235 -15.43 5.59 -10.26
N LEU A 236 -16.67 5.14 -10.29
CA LEU A 236 -17.40 4.60 -9.15
C LEU A 236 -17.30 3.08 -9.13
N ASP A 237 -16.73 2.54 -8.05
CA ASP A 237 -16.77 1.11 -7.77
C ASP A 237 -18.18 0.65 -7.33
N LEU A 238 -18.47 -0.65 -7.44
CA LEU A 238 -19.77 -1.24 -7.04
C LEU A 238 -20.19 -0.81 -5.63
N SER A 239 -19.26 -0.82 -4.68
CA SER A 239 -19.51 -0.42 -3.30
C SER A 239 -20.04 1.00 -3.17
N LEU A 240 -19.56 1.92 -4.03
CA LEU A 240 -20.03 3.30 -4.02
C LEU A 240 -21.37 3.45 -4.74
N ILE A 241 -21.62 2.72 -5.83
CA ILE A 241 -22.93 2.76 -6.50
C ILE A 241 -24.03 2.34 -5.52
N ILE A 242 -23.77 1.28 -4.73
CA ILE A 242 -24.68 0.84 -3.66
C ILE A 242 -24.83 1.92 -2.57
N ALA A 243 -23.73 2.56 -2.17
CA ALA A 243 -23.76 3.66 -1.22
C ALA A 243 -24.64 4.83 -1.70
N LEU A 244 -24.53 5.20 -2.97
CA LEU A 244 -25.22 6.32 -3.57
C LEU A 244 -26.71 6.07 -3.70
N VAL A 245 -27.16 4.84 -3.98
CA VAL A 245 -28.60 4.56 -4.11
C VAL A 245 -29.27 4.23 -2.77
N SER A 246 -28.47 3.92 -1.74
CA SER A 246 -28.94 3.52 -0.40
C SER A 246 -29.82 4.58 0.25
N ASP A 247 -30.85 4.12 0.95
CA ASP A 247 -31.70 5.00 1.76
C ASP A 247 -30.93 5.77 2.84
N LEU A 248 -29.81 5.22 3.34
CA LEU A 248 -28.98 5.91 4.34
C LEU A 248 -28.40 7.24 3.83
N SER A 249 -28.08 7.31 2.54
CA SER A 249 -27.52 8.51 1.90
C SER A 249 -28.60 9.55 1.56
N HIS A 250 -29.87 9.16 1.51
CA HIS A 250 -30.95 10.02 1.01
C HIS A 250 -31.98 10.39 2.06
N ALA A 251 -32.33 9.49 2.95
CA ALA A 251 -33.42 9.72 3.87
C ALA A 251 -33.06 10.80 4.91
N PRO A 252 -34.07 11.48 5.50
CA PRO A 252 -33.85 12.44 6.57
C PRO A 252 -33.01 11.85 7.70
N LEU A 253 -32.08 12.66 8.20
CA LEU A 253 -31.25 12.29 9.34
C LEU A 253 -32.10 12.34 10.62
N PRO A 254 -31.90 11.40 11.56
CA PRO A 254 -32.54 11.46 12.87
C PRO A 254 -32.01 12.66 13.67
N LEU A 255 -32.78 13.10 14.67
CA LEU A 255 -32.41 14.26 15.50
C LEU A 255 -31.46 13.90 16.64
N THR A 256 -31.51 12.64 17.09
CA THR A 256 -30.74 12.12 18.23
C THR A 256 -30.03 10.82 17.85
N GLU A 257 -29.01 10.44 18.61
CA GLU A 257 -28.32 9.15 18.41
C GLU A 257 -29.25 7.98 18.75
N GLU A 258 -30.16 8.17 19.72
CA GLU A 258 -31.19 7.20 20.11
C GLU A 258 -32.16 6.90 18.97
N ASP A 259 -32.66 7.92 18.29
CA ASP A 259 -33.53 7.78 17.11
C ASP A 259 -32.83 7.00 15.98
N ALA A 260 -31.52 7.21 15.82
CA ALA A 260 -30.71 6.50 14.82
C ALA A 260 -30.62 5.00 15.13
N LEU A 261 -30.44 4.64 16.40
CA LEU A 261 -30.41 3.25 16.87
C LEU A 261 -31.78 2.58 16.77
N GLU A 262 -32.86 3.31 17.09
CA GLU A 262 -34.23 2.80 17.01
C GLU A 262 -34.65 2.48 15.56
N ARG A 263 -34.16 3.27 14.60
CA ARG A 263 -34.47 3.10 13.18
C ARG A 263 -34.04 1.75 12.60
N PHE A 264 -32.96 1.16 13.13
CA PHE A 264 -32.46 -0.15 12.69
C PHE A 264 -32.47 -1.18 13.81
N ARG A 265 -33.37 -1.03 14.80
CA ARG A 265 -33.48 -1.96 15.92
C ARG A 265 -33.60 -3.41 15.41
N PRO A 266 -32.76 -4.34 15.89
CA PRO A 266 -32.85 -5.74 15.51
C PRO A 266 -34.24 -6.30 15.80
N LEU A 267 -34.82 -7.00 14.83
CA LEU A 267 -36.05 -7.75 15.03
C LEU A 267 -35.75 -8.96 15.93
N THR A 268 -36.12 -8.90 17.21
CA THR A 268 -36.07 -10.09 18.06
C THR A 268 -37.25 -11.00 17.72
N ARG A 269 -36.95 -12.27 17.43
CA ARG A 269 -37.98 -13.32 17.36
C ARG A 269 -38.25 -13.78 18.79
N VAL A 270 -39.45 -13.52 19.29
CA VAL A 270 -39.88 -14.03 20.60
C VAL A 270 -40.79 -15.22 20.34
N TRP A 271 -40.41 -16.40 20.85
CA TRP A 271 -41.30 -17.56 20.89
C TRP A 271 -42.39 -17.31 21.93
N LYS A 272 -43.66 -17.28 21.51
CA LYS A 272 -44.79 -17.26 22.45
C LYS A 272 -45.86 -18.24 21.99
N ALA A 273 -46.16 -19.23 22.84
CA ALA A 273 -47.23 -20.21 22.66
C ALA A 273 -47.17 -21.03 21.35
N GLY A 274 -45.98 -21.52 20.96
CA GLY A 274 -45.82 -22.41 19.80
C GLY A 274 -46.01 -21.75 18.43
N ILE A 275 -46.13 -20.42 18.38
CA ILE A 275 -46.26 -19.64 17.15
C ILE A 275 -45.15 -18.58 17.11
N LEU A 276 -44.46 -18.49 15.98
CA LEU A 276 -43.31 -17.62 15.76
C LEU A 276 -43.80 -16.18 15.53
N PHE A 277 -43.70 -15.32 16.55
CA PHE A 277 -44.09 -13.91 16.45
C PHE A 277 -42.89 -13.01 16.19
N ARG A 278 -43.04 -12.06 15.25
CA ARG A 278 -42.16 -10.90 15.09
C ARG A 278 -42.60 -9.84 16.10
N SER A 279 -41.72 -9.39 16.99
CA SER A 279 -42.02 -8.32 17.95
C SER A 279 -40.89 -7.30 17.99
N SER A 280 -41.24 -6.01 18.02
CA SER A 280 -40.30 -4.88 18.11
C SER A 280 -40.07 -4.38 19.54
N VAL A 281 -40.63 -5.05 20.55
CA VAL A 281 -40.64 -4.57 21.95
C VAL A 281 -39.80 -5.49 22.83
N ILE A 282 -38.64 -5.00 23.28
CA ILE A 282 -37.97 -5.50 24.48
C ILE A 282 -38.31 -4.50 25.59
N SER A 283 -39.16 -4.91 26.52
CA SER A 283 -39.26 -4.27 27.83
C SER A 283 -38.10 -4.77 28.69
N ASP A 284 -37.27 -3.85 29.19
CA ASP A 284 -36.28 -4.11 30.24
C ASP A 284 -36.96 -4.77 31.45
N ALA A 285 -36.77 -6.08 31.59
CA ALA A 285 -36.96 -6.80 32.83
C ALA A 285 -36.02 -8.00 32.83
N ILE A 286 -34.89 -7.81 33.50
CA ILE A 286 -34.01 -8.89 33.94
C ILE A 286 -34.83 -9.82 34.83
N SER A 287 -34.89 -11.10 34.49
CA SER A 287 -35.13 -12.16 35.47
C SER A 287 -34.26 -13.35 35.10
N ASP A 288 -33.17 -13.49 35.84
CA ASP A 288 -32.39 -14.72 35.98
C ASP A 288 -33.33 -15.84 36.45
N GLU A 289 -33.64 -16.82 35.58
CA GLU A 289 -33.93 -18.18 36.03
C GLU A 289 -33.37 -19.17 35.00
N GLU A 290 -32.25 -19.78 35.38
CA GLU A 290 -31.71 -21.00 34.77
C GLU A 290 -32.76 -22.12 34.86
N THR A 291 -33.18 -22.65 33.72
CA THR A 291 -33.78 -23.99 33.68
C THR A 291 -33.14 -24.81 32.56
N ASP A 292 -32.19 -25.64 33.00
CA ASP A 292 -31.64 -26.79 32.31
C ASP A 292 -32.77 -27.70 31.80
N THR A 293 -32.91 -27.85 30.48
CA THR A 293 -33.35 -29.11 29.88
C THR A 293 -32.72 -29.29 28.50
N ASN A 294 -31.89 -30.33 28.41
CA ASN A 294 -31.30 -30.87 27.19
C ASN A 294 -32.37 -31.27 26.17
N GLU A 295 -32.36 -30.66 24.98
CA GLU A 295 -32.66 -31.35 23.73
C GLU A 295 -31.72 -30.83 22.62
N GLU A 296 -30.85 -31.70 22.13
CA GLU A 296 -29.95 -31.46 21.00
C GLU A 296 -30.77 -31.36 19.69
N ALA A 297 -31.13 -30.14 19.30
CA ALA A 297 -31.55 -29.82 17.94
C ALA A 297 -30.46 -28.97 17.26
N PRO A 298 -30.16 -29.18 15.96
CA PRO A 298 -29.06 -28.49 15.28
C PRO A 298 -29.29 -26.97 15.30
N ASN A 299 -28.27 -26.27 15.76
CA ASN A 299 -28.32 -24.88 16.22
C ASN A 299 -28.25 -23.86 15.08
N ASP A 300 -28.94 -24.11 13.96
CA ASP A 300 -28.92 -23.23 12.77
C ASP A 300 -29.64 -21.89 13.02
N ASN A 301 -30.47 -21.80 14.06
CA ASN A 301 -31.26 -20.60 14.36
C ASN A 301 -30.48 -19.55 15.18
N GLU A 302 -29.48 -19.93 15.99
CA GLU A 302 -28.67 -18.97 16.75
C GLU A 302 -27.78 -18.12 15.82
N ASP A 303 -27.18 -18.74 14.80
CA ASP A 303 -26.32 -18.05 13.84
C ASP A 303 -27.09 -17.01 13.00
N VAL A 304 -28.32 -17.32 12.59
CA VAL A 304 -29.18 -16.39 11.81
C VAL A 304 -29.61 -15.17 12.64
N VAL A 305 -29.87 -15.35 13.94
CA VAL A 305 -30.26 -14.25 14.83
C VAL A 305 -29.06 -13.33 15.11
N LYS A 306 -27.87 -13.91 15.30
CA LYS A 306 -26.63 -13.17 15.50
C LYS A 306 -26.25 -12.33 14.28
N ASP A 307 -26.34 -12.89 13.08
CA ASP A 307 -26.06 -12.19 11.82
C ASP A 307 -27.02 -11.00 11.59
N SER A 308 -28.31 -11.16 11.92
CA SER A 308 -29.28 -10.06 11.84
C SER A 308 -28.98 -8.94 12.82
N TYR A 309 -28.55 -9.25 14.04
CA TYR A 309 -28.18 -8.25 15.05
C TYR A 309 -26.94 -7.46 14.64
N GLU A 310 -25.91 -8.16 14.15
CA GLU A 310 -24.68 -7.53 13.67
C GLU A 310 -24.94 -6.59 12.49
N HIS A 311 -25.81 -6.99 11.55
CA HIS A 311 -26.18 -6.17 10.41
C HIS A 311 -26.98 -4.91 10.80
N SER A 312 -28.00 -5.06 11.64
CA SER A 312 -28.78 -3.94 12.19
C SER A 312 -27.88 -2.92 12.91
N ARG A 313 -26.95 -3.41 13.74
CA ARG A 313 -25.99 -2.55 14.45
C ARG A 313 -25.06 -1.82 13.48
N ALA A 314 -24.58 -2.49 12.43
CA ALA A 314 -23.73 -1.88 11.42
C ALA A 314 -24.45 -0.74 10.68
N LEU A 315 -25.72 -0.93 10.30
CA LEU A 315 -26.54 0.11 9.66
C LEU A 315 -26.78 1.32 10.59
N ALA A 316 -27.02 1.09 11.88
CA ALA A 316 -27.18 2.17 12.84
C ALA A 316 -25.88 2.98 13.02
N LEU A 317 -24.74 2.31 13.15
CA LEU A 317 -23.43 2.99 13.20
C LEU A 317 -23.14 3.77 11.91
N GLN A 318 -23.56 3.24 10.76
CA GLN A 318 -23.45 3.91 9.48
C GLN A 318 -24.32 5.17 9.42
N LEU A 319 -25.54 5.13 9.96
CA LEU A 319 -26.41 6.31 10.06
C LEU A 319 -25.82 7.38 10.99
N LEU A 320 -25.22 6.98 12.13
CA LEU A 320 -24.50 7.90 13.02
C LEU A 320 -23.30 8.56 12.32
N SER A 321 -22.60 7.83 11.45
CA SER A 321 -21.54 8.40 10.60
C SER A 321 -22.12 9.45 9.64
N GLU A 322 -23.22 9.14 8.95
CA GLU A 322 -23.92 10.09 8.06
C GLU A 322 -24.40 11.36 8.77
N MET A 323 -24.81 11.28 10.05
CA MET A 323 -25.18 12.46 10.85
C MET A 323 -24.01 13.40 11.12
N ARG A 324 -22.79 12.86 11.19
CA ARG A 324 -21.57 13.63 11.49
C ARG A 324 -20.93 14.16 10.21
N HIS A 325 -20.84 13.31 9.19
CA HIS A 325 -20.27 13.63 7.90
C HIS A 325 -20.93 12.76 6.81
N SER A 326 -21.74 13.37 5.96
CA SER A 326 -22.47 12.63 4.93
C SER A 326 -21.59 12.39 3.70
N LEU A 327 -21.74 11.23 3.07
CA LEU A 327 -20.99 10.86 1.87
C LEU A 327 -21.12 11.91 0.76
N LEU A 328 -22.33 12.41 0.54
CA LEU A 328 -22.59 13.39 -0.52
C LEU A 328 -21.99 14.75 -0.18
N ASP A 329 -21.95 15.14 1.10
CA ASP A 329 -21.27 16.36 1.52
C ASP A 329 -19.74 16.25 1.34
N GLU A 330 -19.17 15.10 1.67
CA GLU A 330 -17.74 14.79 1.43
C GLU A 330 -17.43 14.90 -0.07
N MET A 331 -18.26 14.29 -0.91
CA MET A 331 -18.11 14.37 -2.36
C MET A 331 -18.20 15.82 -2.85
N ALA A 332 -19.21 16.56 -2.41
CA ALA A 332 -19.39 17.97 -2.77
C ALA A 332 -18.21 18.84 -2.32
N LEU A 333 -17.61 18.54 -1.17
CA LEU A 333 -16.45 19.27 -0.64
C LEU A 333 -15.23 19.11 -1.54
N HIS A 334 -14.87 17.88 -1.89
CA HIS A 334 -13.68 17.60 -2.72
C HIS A 334 -13.88 17.91 -4.20
N LEU A 335 -15.13 18.02 -4.67
CA LEU A 335 -15.48 18.34 -6.05
C LEU A 335 -15.79 19.83 -6.27
N LYS A 336 -15.68 20.68 -5.24
CA LYS A 336 -15.76 22.15 -5.34
C LYS A 336 -14.49 22.71 -6.00
N ASN A 337 -14.40 22.59 -7.32
CA ASN A 337 -13.47 23.37 -8.14
C ASN A 337 -14.23 24.52 -8.81
N ASP A 338 -13.84 25.76 -8.48
CA ASP A 338 -14.56 27.01 -8.79
C ASP A 338 -14.71 27.35 -10.30
N GLY A 339 -14.12 26.56 -11.21
CA GLY A 339 -14.21 26.80 -12.66
C GLY A 339 -14.63 25.61 -13.54
N ALA A 340 -14.71 24.38 -13.01
CA ALA A 340 -14.79 23.15 -13.82
C ALA A 340 -16.06 22.30 -13.60
N ARG A 341 -17.05 22.80 -12.87
CA ARG A 341 -18.29 22.05 -12.52
C ARG A 341 -19.07 21.53 -13.73
N SER A 342 -18.93 22.15 -14.90
CA SER A 342 -19.58 21.73 -16.15
C SER A 342 -18.86 20.61 -16.90
N GLN A 343 -17.70 20.14 -16.41
CA GLN A 343 -16.89 19.09 -17.04
C GLN A 343 -16.77 17.81 -16.20
N LEU A 344 -17.39 17.78 -15.01
CA LEU A 344 -17.32 16.63 -14.12
C LEU A 344 -18.17 15.48 -14.67
N GLU A 345 -17.53 14.34 -14.92
CA GLU A 345 -18.17 13.12 -15.41
C GLU A 345 -17.98 11.97 -14.42
N PHE A 346 -19.06 11.22 -14.18
CA PHE A 346 -19.02 10.01 -13.39
C PHE A 346 -19.12 8.78 -14.30
N TRP A 347 -18.28 7.79 -14.03
CA TRP A 347 -18.18 6.57 -14.82
C TRP A 347 -18.22 5.33 -13.94
N THR A 348 -18.62 4.19 -14.49
CA THR A 348 -18.48 2.89 -13.84
C THR A 348 -18.26 1.76 -14.83
N THR A 349 -17.91 0.58 -14.33
CA THR A 349 -17.72 -0.62 -15.15
C THR A 349 -19.05 -1.32 -15.46
N PRO A 350 -19.18 -1.99 -16.63
CA PRO A 350 -20.38 -2.77 -16.95
C PRO A 350 -20.71 -3.83 -15.89
N GLU A 351 -19.70 -4.48 -15.34
CA GLU A 351 -19.89 -5.46 -14.27
C GLU A 351 -20.48 -4.82 -12.99
N ALA A 352 -20.01 -3.64 -12.59
CA ALA A 352 -20.53 -2.96 -11.41
C ALA A 352 -21.99 -2.55 -11.59
N GLN A 353 -22.36 -2.03 -12.77
CA GLN A 353 -23.75 -1.74 -13.13
C GLN A 353 -24.62 -3.01 -13.03
N GLN A 354 -24.22 -4.10 -13.68
CA GLN A 354 -24.98 -5.35 -13.68
C GLN A 354 -25.16 -5.95 -12.28
N ARG A 355 -24.09 -5.91 -11.46
CA ARG A 355 -24.15 -6.38 -10.07
C ARG A 355 -25.03 -5.49 -9.21
N CYS A 356 -24.95 -4.17 -9.38
CA CYS A 356 -25.82 -3.23 -8.68
C CYS A 356 -27.30 -3.54 -8.94
N ALA A 357 -27.67 -3.69 -10.22
CA ALA A 357 -29.05 -4.02 -10.60
C ALA A 357 -29.54 -5.32 -9.91
N LYS A 358 -28.73 -6.39 -9.95
CA LYS A 358 -29.07 -7.67 -9.29
C LYS A 358 -29.21 -7.56 -7.77
N ILE A 359 -28.31 -6.83 -7.12
CA ILE A 359 -28.32 -6.64 -5.66
C ILE A 359 -29.58 -5.85 -5.27
N VAL A 360 -29.81 -4.71 -5.93
CA VAL A 360 -30.94 -3.83 -5.61
C VAL A 360 -32.27 -4.51 -5.96
N GLU A 361 -32.35 -5.31 -7.02
CA GLU A 361 -33.54 -6.10 -7.34
C GLU A 361 -33.89 -7.09 -6.21
N LYS A 362 -32.87 -7.77 -5.67
CA LYS A 362 -33.02 -8.81 -4.65
C LYS A 362 -33.32 -8.26 -3.25
N ILE A 363 -32.60 -7.22 -2.82
CA ILE A 363 -32.65 -6.74 -1.42
C ILE A 363 -32.98 -5.25 -1.26
N GLY A 364 -33.06 -4.49 -2.35
CA GLY A 364 -33.35 -3.05 -2.30
C GLY A 364 -34.82 -2.75 -2.07
N GLY A 365 -35.11 -1.68 -1.33
CA GLY A 365 -36.47 -1.15 -1.20
C GLY A 365 -36.95 -0.41 -2.46
N PRO A 366 -38.23 0.01 -2.50
CA PRO A 366 -38.79 0.75 -3.64
C PRO A 366 -38.02 2.03 -4.00
N GLY A 367 -37.58 2.81 -3.00
CA GLY A 367 -36.79 4.02 -3.22
C GLY A 367 -35.40 3.72 -3.76
N GLU A 368 -34.72 2.73 -3.19
CA GLU A 368 -33.40 2.27 -3.65
C GLU A 368 -33.46 1.71 -5.08
N LYS A 369 -34.50 0.95 -5.43
CA LYS A 369 -34.76 0.44 -6.78
C LYS A 369 -34.94 1.56 -7.79
N ARG A 370 -35.79 2.53 -7.47
CA ARG A 370 -36.00 3.73 -8.30
C ARG A 370 -34.69 4.48 -8.53
N ARG A 371 -33.93 4.76 -7.47
CA ARG A 371 -32.64 5.47 -7.58
C ARG A 371 -31.62 4.71 -8.40
N ALA A 372 -31.52 3.39 -8.22
CA ALA A 372 -30.59 2.57 -8.99
C ALA A 372 -30.90 2.56 -10.49
N GLN A 373 -32.19 2.56 -10.87
CA GLN A 373 -32.58 2.70 -12.27
C GLN A 373 -32.28 4.11 -12.80
N ALA A 374 -32.75 5.13 -12.09
CA ALA A 374 -32.62 6.53 -12.47
C ALA A 374 -31.16 6.99 -12.62
N LEU A 375 -30.24 6.41 -11.84
CA LEU A 375 -28.81 6.74 -11.88
C LEU A 375 -28.18 6.53 -13.28
N PHE A 376 -28.71 5.63 -14.10
CA PHE A 376 -28.18 5.34 -15.44
C PHE A 376 -29.02 5.93 -16.58
N GLU A 377 -30.15 6.58 -16.28
CA GLU A 377 -31.06 7.16 -17.27
C GLU A 377 -30.69 8.62 -17.55
N SER A 378 -30.73 9.04 -18.81
CA SER A 378 -30.33 10.41 -19.22
C SER A 378 -31.21 11.50 -18.63
N ASP A 379 -32.47 11.20 -18.34
CA ASP A 379 -33.48 12.06 -17.72
C ASP A 379 -33.81 11.63 -16.27
N GLY A 380 -33.01 10.73 -15.70
CA GLY A 380 -33.25 10.14 -14.38
C GLY A 380 -32.99 11.08 -13.20
N GLU A 381 -32.46 12.29 -13.42
CA GLU A 381 -32.02 13.18 -12.33
C GLU A 381 -33.16 13.51 -11.34
N THR A 382 -34.36 13.81 -11.84
CA THR A 382 -35.52 14.10 -10.99
C THR A 382 -35.93 12.88 -10.17
N LEU A 383 -35.93 11.70 -10.80
CA LEU A 383 -36.30 10.44 -10.15
C LEU A 383 -35.24 9.97 -9.15
N PHE A 384 -33.96 10.27 -9.38
CA PHE A 384 -32.88 9.93 -8.46
C PHE A 384 -33.00 10.73 -7.16
N TRP A 385 -33.21 12.04 -7.26
CA TRP A 385 -33.31 12.92 -6.09
C TRP A 385 -34.70 12.94 -5.43
N GLN A 386 -35.70 12.25 -5.99
CA GLN A 386 -37.02 12.15 -5.36
C GLN A 386 -36.94 11.51 -3.96
N ASP A 387 -37.56 12.17 -2.99
CA ASP A 387 -37.57 11.84 -1.55
C ASP A 387 -36.18 11.88 -0.89
N SER A 388 -35.21 12.53 -1.52
CA SER A 388 -33.88 12.79 -0.96
C SER A 388 -33.90 14.02 -0.05
N ARG A 389 -33.09 14.01 1.01
CA ARG A 389 -32.77 15.19 1.82
C ARG A 389 -31.92 16.22 1.08
N PHE A 390 -31.34 15.83 -0.06
CA PHE A 390 -30.56 16.70 -0.95
C PHE A 390 -31.39 17.15 -2.14
N GLY A 391 -31.14 18.38 -2.60
CA GLY A 391 -31.77 18.94 -3.78
C GLY A 391 -31.28 18.31 -5.09
N ILE A 392 -32.03 18.56 -6.17
CA ILE A 392 -31.62 18.21 -7.53
C ILE A 392 -30.27 18.89 -7.84
N ASN A 393 -29.40 18.21 -8.59
CA ASN A 393 -28.07 18.70 -8.97
C ASN A 393 -27.14 19.00 -7.77
N PHE A 394 -27.33 18.34 -6.62
CA PHE A 394 -26.45 18.52 -5.47
C PHE A 394 -25.00 18.14 -5.77
N ILE A 395 -24.80 17.04 -6.52
CA ILE A 395 -23.52 16.66 -7.14
C ILE A 395 -23.68 16.78 -8.66
N PRO A 396 -23.15 17.86 -9.28
CA PRO A 396 -23.25 18.04 -10.72
C PRO A 396 -22.61 16.91 -11.52
N GLY A 397 -23.29 16.46 -12.58
CA GLY A 397 -22.80 15.42 -13.48
C GLY A 397 -22.91 13.99 -12.96
N LEU A 398 -23.45 13.77 -11.74
CA LEU A 398 -23.62 12.42 -11.18
C LEU A 398 -24.62 11.56 -11.96
N VAL A 399 -25.67 12.18 -12.49
CA VAL A 399 -26.72 11.53 -13.28
C VAL A 399 -26.76 12.18 -14.68
N PRO A 400 -26.66 11.40 -15.77
CA PRO A 400 -26.49 9.94 -15.81
C PRO A 400 -25.06 9.49 -15.47
N LEU A 401 -24.95 8.35 -14.77
CA LEU A 401 -23.70 7.63 -14.57
C LEU A 401 -23.30 6.91 -15.85
N HIS A 402 -22.16 7.29 -16.44
CA HIS A 402 -21.67 6.69 -17.68
C HIS A 402 -21.09 5.29 -17.45
N ILE A 403 -21.17 4.43 -18.46
CA ILE A 403 -20.68 3.06 -18.41
C ILE A 403 -19.53 2.92 -19.39
N TYR A 404 -18.39 2.41 -18.92
CA TYR A 404 -17.27 2.12 -19.80
C TYR A 404 -17.68 1.07 -20.85
N PRO A 405 -17.19 1.18 -22.10
CA PRO A 405 -17.55 0.22 -23.15
C PRO A 405 -17.07 -1.21 -22.83
N GLN A 406 -16.11 -1.36 -21.92
CA GLN A 406 -15.50 -2.63 -21.54
C GLN A 406 -15.19 -2.75 -20.06
N ASN A 407 -15.07 -3.99 -19.59
CA ASN A 407 -14.70 -4.29 -18.20
C ASN A 407 -13.24 -3.97 -17.87
N VAL A 408 -12.36 -3.90 -18.87
CA VAL A 408 -10.95 -3.56 -18.73
C VAL A 408 -10.50 -2.63 -19.85
N PRO A 409 -9.59 -1.68 -19.60
CA PRO A 409 -9.06 -0.80 -20.64
C PRO A 409 -8.15 -1.56 -21.63
N PHE A 410 -8.27 -1.24 -22.92
CA PHE A 410 -7.70 -2.02 -24.03
C PHE A 410 -6.16 -2.16 -24.03
N GLN A 411 -5.35 -1.15 -23.68
CA GLN A 411 -3.89 -1.24 -23.46
C GLN A 411 -3.29 0.12 -23.05
N SER A 412 -2.01 0.14 -22.60
CA SER A 412 -1.39 1.14 -21.71
C SER A 412 -1.55 2.62 -22.12
N ILE A 413 -2.40 3.36 -21.41
CA ILE A 413 -2.52 4.82 -21.55
C ILE A 413 -1.46 5.55 -20.70
N LEU A 414 -0.67 4.82 -19.90
CA LEU A 414 0.44 5.45 -19.17
C LEU A 414 1.58 5.77 -20.16
N PRO A 415 1.92 7.06 -20.35
CA PRO A 415 2.96 7.45 -21.29
C PRO A 415 4.27 6.73 -21.02
N ALA A 416 5.02 6.41 -22.07
CA ALA A 416 6.38 5.88 -21.98
C ALA A 416 7.42 6.95 -21.57
N ALA A 417 6.96 8.12 -21.10
CA ALA A 417 7.83 9.19 -20.66
C ALA A 417 8.64 8.75 -19.42
N LYS A 418 9.82 9.36 -19.24
CA LYS A 418 10.59 9.19 -18.01
C LYS A 418 9.68 9.56 -16.84
N LEU A 419 9.43 8.61 -15.96
CA LEU A 419 8.61 8.80 -14.77
C LEU A 419 9.19 9.96 -13.95
N THR A 420 8.49 11.08 -13.89
CA THR A 420 8.99 12.31 -13.27
C THR A 420 8.48 12.50 -11.84
N THR A 421 7.30 11.96 -11.50
CA THR A 421 6.63 12.20 -10.21
C THR A 421 6.35 10.91 -9.46
N SER A 422 6.23 11.01 -8.13
CA SER A 422 5.86 9.89 -7.24
C SER A 422 4.44 9.38 -7.54
N SER A 423 3.51 10.28 -7.87
CA SER A 423 2.13 9.96 -8.23
C SER A 423 2.04 9.14 -9.52
N GLU A 424 2.81 9.48 -10.56
CA GLU A 424 2.87 8.73 -11.82
C GLU A 424 3.39 7.31 -11.59
N ILE A 425 4.40 7.15 -10.73
CA ILE A 425 4.94 5.83 -10.38
C ILE A 425 3.91 5.01 -9.61
N PHE A 426 3.24 5.61 -8.63
CA PHE A 426 2.15 4.95 -7.89
C PHE A 426 1.04 4.49 -8.84
N ALA A 427 0.54 5.37 -9.71
CA ALA A 427 -0.51 5.04 -10.69
C ALA A 427 -0.09 3.87 -11.58
N ARG A 428 1.16 3.88 -12.07
CA ARG A 428 1.70 2.82 -12.92
C ARG A 428 1.86 1.49 -12.20
N ARG A 429 2.33 1.51 -10.96
CA ARG A 429 2.42 0.31 -10.11
C ARG A 429 1.03 -0.25 -9.81
N LEU A 430 0.07 0.61 -9.51
CA LEU A 430 -1.31 0.21 -9.28
C LEU A 430 -1.91 -0.42 -10.53
N PHE A 431 -1.77 0.23 -11.70
CA PHE A 431 -2.22 -0.29 -12.99
C PHE A 431 -1.60 -1.66 -13.29
N ARG A 432 -0.28 -1.80 -13.15
CA ARG A 432 0.44 -3.06 -13.37
C ARG A 432 -0.04 -4.15 -12.42
N THR A 433 -0.16 -3.83 -11.13
CA THR A 433 -0.62 -4.78 -10.10
C THR A 433 -2.04 -5.25 -10.41
N CYS A 434 -2.96 -4.34 -10.74
CA CYS A 434 -4.32 -4.70 -11.13
C CYS A 434 -4.34 -5.59 -12.38
N ARG A 435 -3.51 -5.32 -13.39
CA ARG A 435 -3.42 -6.20 -14.58
C ARG A 435 -2.90 -7.59 -14.24
N ILE A 436 -1.88 -7.71 -13.39
CA ILE A 436 -1.33 -9.00 -12.95
C ILE A 436 -2.41 -9.78 -12.19
N LEU A 437 -3.10 -9.13 -11.25
CA LEU A 437 -4.18 -9.75 -10.47
C LEU A 437 -5.35 -10.24 -11.35
N LEU A 438 -5.66 -9.50 -12.42
CA LEU A 438 -6.72 -9.86 -13.35
C LEU A 438 -6.27 -10.88 -14.43
N SER A 439 -4.97 -11.10 -14.61
CA SER A 439 -4.44 -12.00 -15.63
C SER A 439 -4.41 -13.46 -15.15
N PRO A 440 -5.08 -14.40 -15.82
CA PRO A 440 -5.06 -15.82 -15.43
C PRO A 440 -3.68 -16.48 -15.61
N SER A 441 -2.85 -15.98 -16.54
CA SER A 441 -1.66 -16.68 -17.06
C SER A 441 -0.35 -16.40 -16.31
N GLU A 442 -0.25 -15.31 -15.55
CA GLU A 442 1.00 -14.92 -14.83
C GLU A 442 1.11 -15.53 -13.42
N ARG A 443 0.13 -16.34 -12.99
CA ARG A 443 0.08 -16.96 -11.65
C ARG A 443 1.13 -18.05 -11.41
N ARG A 444 1.97 -18.39 -12.40
CA ARG A 444 2.83 -19.59 -12.35
C ARG A 444 4.33 -19.32 -12.18
N THR A 445 4.81 -18.08 -12.19
CA THR A 445 6.26 -17.84 -12.36
C THR A 445 7.01 -17.18 -11.20
N HIS A 446 6.36 -16.80 -10.09
CA HIS A 446 7.08 -16.18 -8.96
C HIS A 446 7.12 -17.10 -7.72
N GLN A 447 8.24 -17.84 -7.62
CA GLN A 447 8.81 -18.50 -6.44
C GLN A 447 7.88 -19.38 -5.56
N GLY A 448 7.79 -20.66 -5.90
CA GLY A 448 8.06 -21.79 -4.99
C GLY A 448 7.21 -22.03 -3.72
N LYS A 449 6.31 -21.14 -3.32
CA LYS A 449 5.33 -21.36 -2.25
C LYS A 449 3.99 -20.80 -2.70
N SER A 450 3.20 -21.64 -3.38
CA SER A 450 1.87 -21.31 -3.85
C SER A 450 0.92 -21.17 -2.65
N LEU A 451 0.59 -19.93 -2.26
CA LEU A 451 -0.68 -19.66 -1.58
C LEU A 451 -1.73 -19.49 -2.67
N GLU A 452 -2.64 -20.46 -2.75
CA GLU A 452 -3.71 -20.50 -3.74
C GLU A 452 -4.68 -19.33 -3.52
N LEU A 453 -4.55 -18.28 -4.33
CA LEU A 453 -5.48 -17.14 -4.34
C LEU A 453 -6.63 -17.47 -5.29
N VAL A 454 -7.61 -18.23 -4.82
CA VAL A 454 -8.87 -18.49 -5.56
C VAL A 454 -9.78 -17.25 -5.44
N TYR A 455 -10.10 -16.66 -6.58
CA TYR A 455 -11.05 -15.56 -6.69
C TYR A 455 -12.48 -16.10 -6.56
N ALA A 456 -13.37 -15.39 -5.88
CA ALA A 456 -14.82 -15.64 -5.99
C ALA A 456 -15.28 -15.28 -7.41
N THR A 457 -15.19 -16.24 -8.34
CA THR A 457 -15.70 -16.13 -9.71
C THR A 457 -16.93 -17.00 -9.82
N GLU A 458 -18.06 -16.53 -9.31
CA GLU A 458 -19.35 -17.15 -9.59
C GLU A 458 -19.89 -16.54 -10.87
N LEU A 459 -19.79 -17.29 -11.97
CA LEU A 459 -20.66 -17.28 -13.15
C LEU A 459 -20.01 -18.19 -14.22
N ALA A 460 -20.33 -19.48 -14.17
CA ALA A 460 -20.18 -20.39 -15.31
C ALA A 460 -21.59 -20.73 -15.86
N PRO A 461 -21.77 -20.92 -17.18
CA PRO A 461 -23.08 -21.21 -17.76
C PRO A 461 -23.45 -22.69 -17.54
N SER A 462 -24.69 -22.92 -17.14
CA SER A 462 -25.31 -24.22 -16.93
C SER A 462 -25.44 -25.02 -18.24
N THR A 463 -25.12 -26.31 -18.20
CA THR A 463 -25.55 -27.29 -19.21
C THR A 463 -26.47 -28.30 -18.53
N GLU A 464 -27.62 -28.54 -19.15
CA GLU A 464 -28.78 -29.28 -18.64
C GLU A 464 -28.54 -30.80 -18.52
N ALA A 465 -29.07 -31.44 -17.46
CA ALA A 465 -29.87 -32.68 -17.54
C ALA A 465 -30.43 -33.11 -16.16
N SER A 466 -31.77 -33.18 -16.10
CA SER A 466 -32.65 -34.09 -15.32
C SER A 466 -32.68 -34.12 -13.77
N SER A 467 -33.82 -33.61 -13.28
CA SER A 467 -34.82 -34.29 -12.41
C SER A 467 -34.72 -34.22 -10.87
N GLN A 468 -35.65 -33.43 -10.32
CA GLN A 468 -36.51 -33.69 -9.14
C GLN A 468 -35.85 -34.00 -7.78
N LEU A 469 -35.82 -33.02 -6.88
CA LEU A 469 -36.69 -32.92 -5.70
C LEU A 469 -36.46 -31.56 -5.00
N ILE A 470 -37.48 -31.11 -4.28
CA ILE A 470 -37.57 -29.83 -3.58
C ILE A 470 -36.48 -29.75 -2.50
N ASP A 471 -35.63 -28.72 -2.54
CA ASP A 471 -34.97 -28.23 -1.32
C ASP A 471 -34.69 -26.72 -1.40
N THR A 472 -34.92 -26.07 -0.27
CA THR A 472 -34.83 -24.63 -0.03
C THR A 472 -33.40 -24.22 0.23
N ASP A 473 -32.66 -23.79 -0.80
CA ASP A 473 -31.32 -23.22 -0.62
C ASP A 473 -31.26 -21.73 -0.95
N VAL A 474 -31.20 -20.97 0.15
CA VAL A 474 -30.88 -19.55 0.23
C VAL A 474 -29.37 -19.39 0.16
N PRO A 475 -28.78 -18.59 -0.76
CA PRO A 475 -27.41 -18.13 -0.57
C PRO A 475 -27.46 -16.88 0.32
N SER A 476 -27.23 -17.08 1.62
CA SER A 476 -26.80 -16.05 2.57
C SER A 476 -25.31 -15.75 2.36
N PRO A 477 -24.89 -14.47 2.43
CA PRO A 477 -23.49 -14.10 2.26
C PRO A 477 -22.75 -14.16 3.61
N SER A 478 -22.52 -15.36 4.16
CA SER A 478 -21.65 -15.53 5.34
C SER A 478 -20.84 -16.83 5.26
N VAL A 479 -19.56 -16.71 4.91
CA VAL A 479 -18.43 -17.28 5.68
C VAL A 479 -18.58 -18.76 6.11
N LEU A 480 -18.42 -19.73 5.20
CA LEU A 480 -18.11 -21.14 5.56
C LEU A 480 -16.61 -21.45 5.45
N ALA A 481 -16.04 -21.96 6.56
CA ALA A 481 -14.62 -22.17 6.78
C ALA A 481 -14.15 -23.53 6.26
N GLY A 482 -13.03 -23.54 5.54
CA GLY A 482 -12.35 -24.73 5.03
C GLY A 482 -11.35 -24.30 3.96
N SER A 483 -10.06 -24.18 4.32
CA SER A 483 -8.94 -23.70 3.49
C SER A 483 -9.27 -22.52 2.56
N ARG A 484 -9.52 -21.34 3.14
CA ARG A 484 -9.99 -20.21 2.33
C ARG A 484 -8.88 -19.56 1.50
N PRO A 485 -9.08 -19.39 0.18
CA PRO A 485 -8.34 -18.39 -0.58
C PRO A 485 -8.61 -16.98 0.00
N ASN A 486 -7.76 -15.99 -0.23
CA ASN A 486 -8.01 -14.62 0.25
C ASN A 486 -9.36 -14.07 -0.28
N THR A 487 -10.42 -14.23 0.51
CA THR A 487 -11.79 -13.73 0.25
C THR A 487 -11.92 -12.21 0.27
N ARG A 488 -10.81 -11.47 0.40
CA ARG A 488 -10.79 -10.02 0.63
C ARG A 488 -10.60 -9.19 -0.65
N LEU A 489 -10.32 -9.84 -1.77
CA LEU A 489 -10.07 -9.18 -3.04
C LEU A 489 -11.21 -9.49 -4.02
N THR A 490 -12.03 -8.49 -4.33
CA THR A 490 -13.12 -8.63 -5.30
C THR A 490 -12.64 -8.22 -6.70
N ALA A 491 -12.85 -9.09 -7.69
CA ALA A 491 -12.38 -8.84 -9.06
C ALA A 491 -12.97 -7.55 -9.66
N HIS A 492 -14.23 -7.21 -9.33
CA HIS A 492 -14.86 -5.97 -9.77
C HIS A 492 -14.13 -4.73 -9.22
N THR A 493 -13.75 -4.71 -7.94
CA THR A 493 -13.01 -3.57 -7.36
C THR A 493 -11.62 -3.46 -7.98
N VAL A 494 -10.96 -4.57 -8.30
CA VAL A 494 -9.67 -4.55 -9.03
C VAL A 494 -9.83 -3.96 -10.43
N ARG A 495 -10.93 -4.27 -11.15
CA ARG A 495 -11.23 -3.66 -12.46
C ARG A 495 -11.54 -2.17 -12.34
N SER A 496 -12.30 -1.77 -11.32
CA SER A 496 -12.53 -0.35 -11.00
C SER A 496 -11.20 0.38 -10.74
N MET A 497 -10.32 -0.17 -9.91
CA MET A 497 -9.00 0.42 -9.67
C MET A 497 -8.11 0.46 -10.92
N LEU A 498 -8.24 -0.53 -11.82
CA LEU A 498 -7.52 -0.54 -13.09
C LEU A 498 -7.93 0.63 -14.00
N TRP A 499 -9.23 0.95 -14.06
CA TRP A 499 -9.74 2.11 -14.79
C TRP A 499 -9.28 3.43 -14.15
N GLY A 500 -9.31 3.51 -12.82
CA GLY A 500 -8.77 4.67 -12.08
C GLY A 500 -7.31 4.91 -12.43
N ALA A 501 -6.46 3.92 -12.19
CA ALA A 501 -5.04 3.99 -12.50
C ALA A 501 -4.70 4.28 -13.98
N SER A 502 -5.67 4.14 -14.89
CA SER A 502 -5.49 4.43 -16.32
C SER A 502 -5.85 5.86 -16.73
N SER A 503 -6.88 6.46 -16.12
CA SER A 503 -7.45 7.73 -16.63
C SER A 503 -8.45 8.44 -15.70
N SER A 504 -8.72 7.95 -14.49
CA SER A 504 -9.75 8.53 -13.60
C SER A 504 -9.38 8.40 -12.11
N THR A 505 -10.13 9.04 -11.23
CA THR A 505 -10.04 8.77 -9.79
C THR A 505 -11.01 7.66 -9.45
N THR A 506 -10.54 6.54 -8.91
CA THR A 506 -11.46 5.48 -8.45
C THR A 506 -11.92 5.77 -7.03
N LEU A 507 -13.22 5.97 -6.88
CA LEU A 507 -13.92 6.12 -5.61
C LEU A 507 -14.52 4.78 -5.17
N THR A 508 -14.12 4.29 -4.01
CA THR A 508 -14.54 2.97 -3.47
C THR A 508 -14.69 3.00 -1.96
N ALA A 509 -15.62 2.21 -1.45
CA ALA A 509 -15.76 1.98 -0.01
C ALA A 509 -15.10 0.65 0.44
N ASN A 510 -14.54 -0.12 -0.50
CA ASN A 510 -13.94 -1.42 -0.24
C ASN A 510 -12.46 -1.30 0.19
N ARG A 511 -12.25 -0.79 1.40
CA ARG A 511 -10.91 -0.60 2.00
C ARG A 511 -10.10 -1.91 2.07
N ALA A 512 -10.78 -3.05 2.25
CA ALA A 512 -10.12 -4.35 2.33
C ALA A 512 -9.46 -4.76 1.01
N SER A 513 -10.16 -4.60 -0.12
CA SER A 513 -9.60 -4.87 -1.44
C SER A 513 -8.49 -3.88 -1.80
N VAL A 514 -8.63 -2.60 -1.46
CA VAL A 514 -7.54 -1.61 -1.66
C VAL A 514 -6.28 -2.03 -0.90
N ARG A 515 -6.39 -2.36 0.39
CA ARG A 515 -5.25 -2.84 1.19
C ARG A 515 -4.61 -4.11 0.61
N ALA A 516 -5.43 -5.04 0.11
CA ALA A 516 -4.93 -6.25 -0.53
C ALA A 516 -4.11 -5.91 -1.79
N VAL A 517 -4.62 -5.03 -2.67
CA VAL A 517 -3.87 -4.59 -3.86
C VAL A 517 -2.60 -3.82 -3.50
N LEU A 518 -2.64 -2.92 -2.51
CA LEU A 518 -1.45 -2.20 -2.07
C LEU A 518 -0.38 -3.14 -1.49
N ARG A 519 -0.79 -4.23 -0.83
CA ARG A 519 0.14 -5.27 -0.36
C ARG A 519 0.81 -5.98 -1.54
N GLU A 520 0.04 -6.43 -2.52
CA GLU A 520 0.57 -7.09 -3.71
C GLU A 520 1.50 -6.15 -4.50
N MET A 521 1.15 -4.87 -4.57
CA MET A 521 1.99 -3.84 -5.19
C MET A 521 3.36 -3.71 -4.49
N ARG A 522 3.41 -3.80 -3.15
CA ARG A 522 4.68 -3.83 -2.39
C ARG A 522 5.49 -5.10 -2.68
N VAL A 523 4.84 -6.26 -2.73
CA VAL A 523 5.50 -7.54 -3.06
C VAL A 523 6.12 -7.49 -4.46
N LEU A 524 5.37 -7.01 -5.46
CA LEU A 524 5.84 -6.87 -6.84
C LEU A 524 6.98 -5.84 -6.98
N ALA A 525 7.00 -4.82 -6.13
CA ALA A 525 8.11 -3.87 -6.04
C ALA A 525 9.38 -4.46 -5.37
N GLY A 526 9.37 -5.74 -4.98
CA GLY A 526 10.52 -6.40 -4.33
C GLY A 526 10.76 -5.92 -2.90
N VAL A 527 9.70 -5.43 -2.25
CA VAL A 527 9.66 -5.03 -0.84
C VAL A 527 9.13 -6.22 -0.04
N ASN A 528 10.03 -7.08 0.44
CA ASN A 528 9.65 -8.18 1.32
C ASN A 528 9.19 -7.62 2.67
N THR A 529 7.88 -7.56 2.90
CA THR A 529 7.30 -7.13 4.18
C THR A 529 6.41 -8.23 4.78
N GLU A 530 6.88 -8.85 5.86
CA GLU A 530 6.06 -9.69 6.76
C GLU A 530 5.28 -8.86 7.81
N VAL A 531 5.16 -7.54 7.64
CA VAL A 531 4.50 -6.68 8.65
C VAL A 531 3.23 -6.06 8.08
N LYS A 532 2.12 -6.24 8.81
CA LYS A 532 0.82 -5.59 8.57
C LYS A 532 0.97 -4.08 8.80
N ALA A 533 0.81 -3.27 7.75
CA ALA A 533 0.77 -1.81 7.85
C ALA A 533 -0.66 -1.29 7.60
N GLU A 534 -1.03 -0.25 8.35
CA GLU A 534 -2.21 0.62 8.18
C GLU A 534 -1.79 1.87 7.38
N PRO A 535 -2.65 2.46 6.52
CA PRO A 535 -2.28 3.63 5.72
C PRO A 535 -2.62 4.95 6.43
N VAL A 536 -1.74 5.96 6.33
CA VAL A 536 -2.02 7.37 6.65
C VAL A 536 -1.53 8.27 5.50
N ALA A 537 -2.29 9.33 5.21
CA ALA A 537 -2.16 10.26 4.08
C ALA A 537 -0.98 11.24 4.20
N PHE A 538 -0.51 11.76 3.06
CA PHE A 538 0.57 12.75 2.92
C PHE A 538 0.23 13.77 1.81
N ASP A 539 0.80 14.97 1.89
CA ASP A 539 0.30 16.25 1.33
C ASP A 539 1.35 16.87 0.33
N GLY A 540 0.94 17.61 -0.75
CA GLY A 540 1.75 18.16 -1.92
C GLY A 540 1.82 19.71 -2.31
N ARG A 541 2.07 20.18 -3.54
CA ARG A 541 2.21 21.61 -4.04
C ARG A 541 3.70 22.00 -4.25
N GLU A 542 4.05 22.82 -5.23
CA GLU A 542 3.45 23.10 -6.54
C GLU A 542 4.58 23.60 -7.45
N LEU A 543 4.65 23.16 -8.71
CA LEU A 543 5.27 23.97 -9.76
C LEU A 543 4.64 23.61 -11.10
N GLU A 544 4.09 24.61 -11.79
CA GLU A 544 3.35 24.45 -13.02
C GLU A 544 4.26 24.09 -14.22
N ALA A 545 3.82 23.11 -15.01
CA ALA A 545 4.27 22.92 -16.38
C ALA A 545 3.07 22.61 -17.28
N SER A 546 2.78 23.52 -18.21
CA SER A 546 1.69 23.44 -19.17
C SER A 546 1.79 22.20 -20.09
N LYS A 547 0.85 21.26 -20.00
CA LYS A 547 0.63 20.18 -20.99
C LYS A 547 -0.86 19.87 -21.19
N GLN A 548 -1.12 19.22 -22.33
CA GLN A 548 -2.40 19.15 -23.06
C GLN A 548 -3.59 18.50 -22.31
N PRO A 549 -4.84 18.88 -22.65
CA PRO A 549 -6.04 18.38 -22.00
C PRO A 549 -6.27 16.90 -22.33
N GLY A 550 -6.30 16.04 -21.32
CA GLY A 550 -6.83 14.68 -21.48
C GLY A 550 -6.31 13.58 -20.55
N ASN A 551 -5.26 13.80 -19.74
CA ASN A 551 -4.74 12.75 -18.85
C ASN A 551 -4.22 13.31 -17.53
N GLU A 552 -5.12 13.64 -16.60
CA GLU A 552 -4.79 14.19 -15.26
C GLU A 552 -4.20 13.13 -14.30
N VAL A 553 -4.30 11.84 -14.62
CA VAL A 553 -3.80 10.76 -13.75
C VAL A 553 -2.29 10.68 -13.81
N GLY A 554 -1.65 10.83 -12.64
CA GLY A 554 -0.19 10.85 -12.51
C GLY A 554 0.39 12.26 -12.38
N ASP A 555 -0.45 13.30 -12.45
CA ASP A 555 -0.05 14.66 -12.10
C ASP A 555 0.13 14.80 -10.58
N ASP A 556 0.98 15.73 -10.16
CA ASP A 556 1.17 16.03 -8.74
C ASP A 556 -0.11 16.64 -8.15
N GLY A 557 -0.53 16.15 -6.99
CA GLY A 557 -1.75 16.59 -6.31
C GLY A 557 -3.05 16.00 -6.85
N VAL A 558 -3.00 15.03 -7.79
CA VAL A 558 -4.20 14.33 -8.29
C VAL A 558 -4.35 12.94 -7.66
N ALA A 559 -5.50 12.68 -7.04
CA ALA A 559 -5.82 11.38 -6.45
C ALA A 559 -6.10 10.31 -7.52
N VAL A 560 -5.44 9.17 -7.41
CA VAL A 560 -5.78 7.95 -8.18
C VAL A 560 -6.86 7.13 -7.48
N LEU A 561 -6.85 7.12 -6.14
CA LEU A 561 -7.80 6.40 -5.29
C LEU A 561 -8.40 7.36 -4.27
N TRP A 562 -9.71 7.30 -4.11
CA TRP A 562 -10.46 7.98 -3.05
C TRP A 562 -11.25 6.91 -2.29
N ILE A 563 -10.95 6.78 -1.01
CA ILE A 563 -11.52 5.73 -0.16
C ILE A 563 -12.48 6.37 0.83
N VAL A 564 -13.74 5.95 0.80
CA VAL A 564 -14.78 6.40 1.73
C VAL A 564 -15.19 5.28 2.67
N GLU A 565 -15.99 5.60 3.68
CA GLU A 565 -16.55 4.60 4.58
C GLU A 565 -17.57 3.71 3.87
N PRO A 566 -17.63 2.40 4.21
CA PRO A 566 -18.59 1.48 3.63
C PRO A 566 -20.03 1.91 3.90
N ARG A 567 -20.88 1.73 2.90
CA ARG A 567 -22.32 1.92 2.98
C ARG A 567 -23.07 0.74 2.38
N SER A 568 -24.16 0.31 3.02
CA SER A 568 -25.07 -0.75 2.54
C SER A 568 -26.47 -0.23 2.25
N LEU A 569 -27.27 -1.03 1.51
CA LEU A 569 -28.71 -0.85 1.38
C LEU A 569 -29.38 -1.05 2.75
N ALA A 570 -30.45 -0.31 3.01
CA ALA A 570 -31.01 -0.20 4.35
C ALA A 570 -32.54 -0.05 4.38
N GLU A 571 -33.19 0.31 3.26
CA GLU A 571 -34.62 0.67 3.24
C GLU A 571 -35.51 -0.45 3.82
N GLN A 572 -35.30 -1.70 3.39
CA GLN A 572 -36.08 -2.85 3.85
C GLN A 572 -35.83 -3.24 5.31
N MET A 573 -34.78 -2.69 5.93
CA MET A 573 -34.38 -3.00 7.31
C MET A 573 -34.76 -1.92 8.31
N ARG A 574 -35.43 -0.85 7.85
CA ARG A 574 -35.94 0.18 8.76
C ARG A 574 -37.15 -0.31 9.53
N SER A 575 -37.19 -0.02 10.82
CA SER A 575 -38.27 -0.42 11.72
C SER A 575 -39.64 0.15 11.31
N ASP A 576 -39.68 1.36 10.77
CA ASP A 576 -40.91 2.01 10.29
C ASP A 576 -41.47 1.42 8.99
N VAL A 577 -40.59 1.05 8.05
CA VAL A 577 -40.97 0.36 6.80
C VAL A 577 -41.48 -1.05 7.08
N VAL A 578 -40.80 -1.78 7.97
CA VAL A 578 -41.23 -3.13 8.40
C VAL A 578 -42.61 -3.07 9.06
N SER A 579 -42.81 -2.11 9.97
CA SER A 579 -44.09 -1.93 10.68
C SER A 579 -45.25 -1.58 9.74
N ALA A 580 -45.01 -0.75 8.73
CA ALA A 580 -46.02 -0.40 7.72
C ALA A 580 -46.40 -1.60 6.84
N GLY A 581 -45.42 -2.41 6.43
CA GLY A 581 -45.66 -3.63 5.65
C GLY A 581 -46.45 -4.70 6.40
N GLU A 582 -46.28 -4.80 7.73
CA GLU A 582 -47.06 -5.72 8.57
C GLU A 582 -48.52 -5.27 8.76
N ARG A 583 -48.76 -3.95 8.82
CA ARG A 583 -50.13 -3.39 8.88
C ARG A 583 -50.90 -3.54 7.58
N ALA A 584 -50.22 -3.55 6.43
CA ALA A 584 -50.86 -3.73 5.12
C ALA A 584 -51.19 -5.20 4.78
N LYS A 585 -50.61 -6.16 5.52
CA LYS A 585 -50.85 -7.62 5.35
C LYS A 585 -51.91 -8.18 6.30
N LYS A 586 -52.28 -7.43 7.33
CA LYS A 586 -53.45 -7.69 8.19
C LYS A 586 -54.65 -6.97 7.61
#